data_AF-A0A073IS79-F1
#
_entry.id   AF-A0A073IS79-F1
#
_cell.length_a   1.000
_cell.length_b   1.000
_cell.length_c   1.000
_cell.angle_alpha   90.00
_cell.angle_beta   90.00
_cell.angle_gamma   90.00
#
_symmetry.space_group_name_H-M   'P 1'
#
loop_
_entity.id
_entity.type
_entity.pdbx_description
1 polymer ?
#
loop_
_entity_poly.entity_id
_entity_poly.type
_entity_poly.pdbx_seq_one_letter_code
_entity_poly.pdbx_strand_id
1 'polypeptide(L)' 'MDLDRRVVIWAMHSGKRMRAGSSLANISPIPLGAIPIVDCLECEKRIMLKWIQKRLDRRWSVARIREACGG' A
#
# COMPACT_ATOMS: atom_id res chain seq x y z
N MET A 1 -20.61 -2.31 -10.41
CA MET A 1 -19.34 -2.51 -9.67
C MET A 1 -18.24 -1.94 -10.53
N ASP A 2 -17.60 -0.85 -10.13
CA ASP A 2 -16.50 -0.24 -10.88
C ASP A 2 -15.22 -1.11 -10.75
N LEU A 3 -15.07 -2.09 -11.63
CA LEU A 3 -13.94 -3.04 -11.63
C LEU A 3 -12.60 -2.39 -12.03
N ASP A 4 -12.62 -1.21 -12.66
CA ASP A 4 -11.42 -0.53 -13.17
C ASP A 4 -10.85 0.56 -12.24
N ARG A 5 -11.33 0.65 -11.00
CA ARG A 5 -10.77 1.63 -10.06
C ARG A 5 -9.37 1.22 -9.64
N ARG A 6 -8.39 2.08 -9.96
CA ARG A 6 -7.00 1.94 -9.50
C ARG A 6 -6.83 2.48 -8.09
N VAL A 7 -6.05 1.76 -7.31
CA VAL A 7 -5.73 2.05 -5.93
C VAL A 7 -4.23 2.03 -5.76
N VAL A 8 -3.71 3.02 -5.05
CA VAL A 8 -2.32 3.01 -4.59
C VAL A 8 -2.31 2.46 -3.18
N ILE A 9 -1.55 1.38 -2.95
CA ILE A 9 -1.22 0.93 -1.60
C ILE A 9 0.06 1.65 -1.16
N TRP A 10 0.03 2.24 0.02
CA TRP A 10 1.14 3.00 0.57
C TRP A 10 1.44 2.53 1.99
N ALA A 11 2.63 2.83 2.51
CA ALA A 11 2.98 2.63 3.90
C ALA A 11 3.48 3.92 4.54
N MET A 12 3.07 4.17 5.78
CA MET A 12 3.52 5.33 6.54
C MET A 12 3.87 4.97 7.97
N HIS A 13 4.70 5.79 8.60
CA HIS A 13 4.92 5.70 10.04
C HIS A 13 3.66 6.14 10.80
N SER A 14 3.16 5.26 11.66
CA SER A 14 2.10 5.52 12.62
C SER A 14 2.67 5.30 14.02
N GLY A 15 3.19 6.39 14.60
CA GLY A 15 3.98 6.33 15.83
C GLY A 15 5.23 5.47 15.65
N LYS A 16 5.37 4.41 16.47
CA LYS A 16 6.53 3.50 16.44
C LYS A 16 6.45 2.37 15.41
N ARG A 17 5.36 2.27 14.64
CA ARG A 17 5.12 1.15 13.70
C ARG A 17 4.85 1.68 12.29
N MET A 18 5.14 0.85 11.29
CA MET A 18 4.70 1.09 9.92
C MET A 18 3.30 0.54 9.72
N ARG A 19 2.45 1.31 9.05
CA ARG A 19 1.09 0.92 8.70
C ARG A 19 0.88 1.03 7.20
N ALA A 20 0.24 0.03 6.61
CA ALA A 20 -0.23 0.07 5.25
C ALA A 20 -1.61 0.74 5.17
N GLY A 21 -1.80 1.55 4.13
CA GLY A 21 -3.08 2.15 3.77
C GLY A 21 -3.28 2.13 2.26
N SER A 22 -4.44 2.57 1.81
CA SER A 22 -4.80 2.61 0.41
C SER A 22 -5.54 3.89 0.08
N SER A 23 -5.22 4.49 -1.07
CA SER A 23 -5.96 5.64 -1.62
C SER A 23 -6.39 5.34 -3.05
N LEU A 24 -7.57 5.83 -3.46
CA LEU A 24 -7.99 5.78 -4.85
C LEU A 24 -7.08 6.68 -5.68
N ALA A 25 -6.38 6.11 -6.66
CA ALA A 25 -5.31 6.80 -7.39
C ALA A 25 -5.77 8.11 -8.04
N ASN A 26 -7.03 8.17 -8.49
CA ASN A 26 -7.57 9.31 -9.24
C ASN A 26 -8.47 10.24 -8.40
N ILE A 27 -8.75 9.90 -7.14
CA ILE A 27 -9.80 10.57 -6.34
C ILE A 27 -9.26 11.07 -5.01
N SER A 28 -8.30 10.36 -4.42
CA SER A 28 -7.84 10.64 -3.06
C SER A 28 -6.33 10.84 -3.02
N PRO A 29 -5.85 11.99 -2.51
CA PRO A 29 -4.42 12.19 -2.33
C PRO A 29 -3.87 11.16 -1.34
N ILE A 30 -2.61 10.76 -1.56
CA ILE A 30 -1.85 9.95 -0.61
C ILE A 30 -1.50 10.84 0.59
N PRO A 31 -1.62 10.37 1.85
CA PRO A 31 -1.25 11.14 3.02
C PRO A 31 0.20 11.65 2.96
N LEU A 32 0.44 12.85 3.47
CA LEU A 32 1.77 13.44 3.52
C LEU A 32 2.72 12.55 4.34
N GLY A 33 3.88 12.21 3.76
CA GLY A 33 4.88 11.32 4.37
C GLY A 33 4.57 9.83 4.23
N ALA A 34 3.49 9.45 3.55
CA ALA A 34 3.29 8.06 3.15
C ALA A 34 4.15 7.73 1.91
N ILE A 35 4.71 6.52 1.91
CA ILE A 35 5.56 5.99 0.85
C ILE A 35 4.69 5.08 -0.02
N PRO A 36 4.47 5.42 -1.31
CA PRO A 36 3.75 4.53 -2.22
C PRO A 36 4.53 3.23 -2.42
N ILE A 37 3.81 2.11 -2.44
CA ILE A 37 4.38 0.77 -2.60
C ILE A 37 4.00 0.18 -3.96
N VAL A 38 2.71 0.15 -4.28
CA VAL A 38 2.22 -0.53 -5.49
C VAL A 38 0.87 0.03 -5.91
N ASP A 39 0.66 0.10 -7.22
CA ASP A 39 -0.65 0.37 -7.83
C ASP A 39 -1.32 -0.96 -8.16
N CYS A 40 -2.57 -1.12 -7.74
CA CYS A 40 -3.37 -2.32 -8.02
C CYS A 40 -4.82 -1.97 -8.32
N LEU A 41 -5.60 -2.96 -8.73
CA LEU A 41 -7.05 -2.79 -8.87
C LEU A 41 -7.74 -2.81 -7.49
N GLU A 42 -8.88 -2.14 -7.39
CA GLU A 42 -9.71 -2.08 -6.19
C GLU A 42 -10.12 -3.49 -5.72
N CYS A 43 -10.32 -4.43 -6.65
CA CYS A 43 -10.64 -5.83 -6.32
C CYS A 43 -9.46 -6.56 -5.64
N GLU A 44 -8.22 -6.19 -5.95
CA GLU A 44 -6.99 -6.75 -5.39
C GLU A 44 -6.59 -6.09 -4.07
N LYS A 45 -7.08 -4.87 -3.84
CA LYS A 45 -6.75 -4.01 -2.68
C LYS A 45 -6.70 -4.77 -1.37
N ARG A 46 -7.74 -5.55 -1.06
CA ARG A 46 -7.87 -6.25 0.24
C ARG A 46 -6.75 -7.28 0.44
N ILE A 47 -6.39 -8.00 -0.62
CA ILE A 47 -5.34 -9.02 -0.60
C ILE A 47 -3.98 -8.34 -0.47
N MET A 48 -3.72 -7.34 -1.32
CA MET A 48 -2.45 -6.59 -1.34
C MET A 48 -2.19 -5.89 -0.01
N LEU A 49 -3.19 -5.19 0.54
CA LEU A 49 -3.07 -4.48 1.81
C LEU A 49 -2.76 -5.43 2.97
N LYS A 50 -3.43 -6.59 3.04
CA LYS A 50 -3.15 -7.61 4.07
C LYS A 50 -1.75 -8.21 3.92
N TRP A 51 -1.33 -8.47 2.67
CA TRP A 51 -0.02 -9.03 2.35
C TRP A 51 1.12 -8.07 2.73
N ILE A 52 0.95 -6.78 2.44
CA ILE A 52 1.90 -5.72 2.78
C ILE A 52 1.93 -5.50 4.29
N GLN A 53 0.76 -5.34 4.95
CA GLN A 53 0.71 -5.12 6.41
C GLN A 53 1.42 -6.25 7.16
N LYS A 54 1.19 -7.52 6.78
CA LYS A 54 1.85 -8.67 7.40
C LYS A 54 3.38 -8.63 7.29
N ARG A 55 3.93 -8.02 6.23
CA ARG A 55 5.38 -7.87 6.03
C ARG A 55 5.95 -6.70 6.81
N LEU A 56 5.22 -5.58 6.88
CA LEU A 56 5.56 -4.47 7.77
C LEU A 56 5.58 -4.94 9.24
N ASP A 57 4.62 -5.77 9.66
CA ASP A 57 4.59 -6.35 11.00
C ASP A 57 5.80 -7.26 11.26
N ARG A 58 6.30 -7.94 10.22
CA ARG A 58 7.54 -8.73 10.24
C ARG A 58 8.81 -7.89 10.06
N ARG A 59 8.70 -6.56 10.14
CA ARG A 59 9.79 -5.58 10.01
C ARG A 59 10.53 -5.66 8.66
N TRP A 60 9.85 -6.04 7.59
CA TRP A 60 10.42 -5.88 6.25
C TRP A 60 10.54 -4.38 5.94
N SER A 61 11.66 -3.99 5.33
CA SER A 61 11.83 -2.63 4.85
C SER A 61 10.86 -2.35 3.69
N VAL A 62 10.42 -1.09 3.55
CA VAL A 62 9.53 -0.69 2.45
C VAL A 62 10.18 -0.97 1.09
N ALA A 63 11.49 -0.76 0.96
CA ALA A 63 12.24 -1.06 -0.26
C ALA A 63 12.12 -2.54 -0.67
N ARG A 64 12.34 -3.47 0.28
CA ARG A 64 12.19 -4.91 0.04
C ARG A 64 10.76 -5.30 -0.36
N ILE A 65 9.76 -4.62 0.21
CA ILE A 65 8.35 -4.86 -0.14
C ILE A 65 8.07 -4.38 -1.56
N ARG A 66 8.59 -3.21 -1.97
CA ARG A 66 8.44 -2.69 -3.34
C ARG A 66 9.07 -3.61 -4.39
N GLU A 67 10.29 -4.06 -4.14
CA GLU A 67 10.97 -5.03 -5.02
C GLU A 67 10.15 -6.32 -5.19
N ALA A 68 9.58 -6.84 -4.10
CA ALA A 68 8.73 -8.03 -4.16
C ALA A 68 7.39 -7.81 -4.89
N CYS A 69 6.97 -6.56 -5.07
CA CYS A 69 5.80 -6.17 -5.86
C CYS A 69 6.14 -5.82 -7.32
N GLY A 70 7.41 -5.87 -7.73
CA GLY A 70 7.83 -5.63 -9.11
C GLY A 70 8.62 -4.34 -9.36
N GLY A 71 8.91 -3.53 -8.32
CA GLY A 71 9.80 -2.35 -8.39
C GLY A 71 9.10 -1.00 -8.42
#